data_AF-W4RRG6-F1
#
_entry.id   AF-W4RRG6-F1
#
_cell.length_a   1.000
_cell.length_b   1.000
_cell.length_c   1.000
_cell.angle_alpha   90.00
_cell.angle_beta   90.00
_cell.angle_gamma   90.00
#
_symmetry.space_group_name_H-M   'P 1'
#
loop_
_entity.id
_entity.type
_entity.pdbx_description
1 polymer ?
#
loop_
_entity_poly.entity_id
_entity_poly.type
_entity_poly.pdbx_seq_one_letter_code
_entity_poly.pdbx_strand_id
1 'polypeptide(L)'
;MEAFNKEMPEPNQIESGKQMDVEVNAADLLAVPEGTITEAGVRMNINVGIQYVASWLNGRGAAPIHNLMEDAATAEISRAQLWQWIRHPKGLLEDGRKVTVEMYHELKEEELEKIRLEVGEAVFETGKFEQSAEMFDELILNDEFVEFLTLPGYQALA
;
A
#
# COMPACT_ATOMS: atom_id res chain seq x y z
N MET A 1 4.77 -22.87 11.78
CA MET A 1 5.40 -23.50 12.97
C MET A 1 6.59 -24.37 12.61
N GLU A 2 6.56 -25.10 11.49
CA GLU A 2 7.68 -25.95 11.04
C GLU A 2 9.04 -25.24 11.00
N ALA A 3 9.10 -24.02 10.45
CA ALA A 3 10.32 -23.22 10.42
C ALA A 3 10.86 -22.91 11.83
N PHE A 4 10.01 -22.49 12.76
CA PHE A 4 10.40 -22.21 14.14
C PHE A 4 10.83 -23.47 14.88
N ASN A 5 10.07 -24.56 14.78
CA ASN A 5 10.44 -25.82 15.43
C ASN A 5 11.79 -26.36 14.96
N LYS A 6 12.16 -26.10 13.70
CA LYS A 6 13.45 -26.49 13.13
C LYS A 6 14.58 -25.57 13.58
N GLU A 7 14.38 -24.25 13.53
CA GLU A 7 15.46 -23.26 13.67
C GLU A 7 15.55 -22.63 15.08
N MET A 8 14.54 -22.82 15.93
CA MET A 8 14.38 -22.35 17.31
C MET A 8 13.82 -23.49 18.19
N PRO A 9 14.63 -24.50 18.54
CA PRO A 9 14.20 -25.64 19.35
C PRO A 9 13.94 -25.26 20.82
N GLU A 10 14.61 -24.21 21.29
CA GLU A 10 14.41 -23.61 22.61
C GLU A 10 13.19 -22.68 22.63
N PRO A 11 12.68 -22.24 23.80
CA PRO A 11 11.53 -21.34 23.86
C PRO A 11 11.75 -19.98 23.17
N ASN A 12 12.99 -19.56 22.97
CA ASN A 12 13.39 -18.33 22.28
C ASN A 12 14.87 -18.42 21.83
N GLN A 13 15.40 -17.35 21.20
CA GLN A 13 16.80 -17.28 20.72
C GLN A 13 17.63 -16.18 21.40
N ILE A 14 17.21 -15.69 22.57
CA ILE A 14 17.88 -14.56 23.26
C ILE A 14 19.35 -14.89 23.55
N GLU A 15 19.65 -16.12 23.96
CA GLU A 15 21.00 -16.59 24.29
C GLU A 15 21.74 -17.19 23.07
N SER A 16 21.16 -17.13 21.88
CA SER A 16 21.70 -17.82 20.69
C SER A 16 23.02 -17.25 20.17
N GLY A 17 23.35 -16.01 20.54
CA GLY A 17 24.55 -15.31 20.07
C GLY A 17 24.59 -15.01 18.57
N LYS A 18 23.54 -15.34 17.80
CA LYS A 18 23.50 -15.25 16.32
C LYS A 18 23.74 -13.85 15.75
N GLN A 19 23.61 -12.81 16.57
CA GLN A 19 23.71 -11.41 16.18
C GLN A 19 24.96 -10.71 16.74
N MET A 20 25.83 -11.43 17.48
CA MET A 20 26.94 -10.80 18.22
C MET A 20 28.03 -10.20 17.33
N ASP A 21 28.15 -10.69 16.08
CA ASP A 21 29.14 -10.20 15.11
C ASP A 21 28.55 -9.19 14.10
N VAL A 22 27.31 -8.74 14.31
CA VAL A 22 26.63 -7.80 13.40
C VAL A 22 26.88 -6.37 13.86
N GLU A 23 27.68 -5.63 13.12
CA GLU A 23 27.85 -4.18 13.28
C GLU A 23 26.93 -3.45 12.30
N VAL A 24 26.00 -2.64 12.80
CA VAL A 24 25.08 -1.83 11.99
C VAL A 24 25.37 -0.35 12.24
N ASN A 25 25.57 0.41 11.18
CA ASN A 25 25.75 1.86 11.24
C ASN A 25 24.56 2.60 10.57
N ALA A 26 24.53 3.92 10.70
CA ALA A 26 23.43 4.73 10.18
C ALA A 26 23.30 4.68 8.64
N ALA A 27 24.41 4.52 7.91
CA ALA A 27 24.37 4.41 6.46
C ALA A 27 23.70 3.09 6.02
N ASP A 28 23.87 2.01 6.77
CA ASP A 28 23.22 0.73 6.48
C ASP A 28 21.69 0.86 6.60
N LEU A 29 21.20 1.60 7.60
CA LEU A 29 19.76 1.82 7.84
C LEU A 29 19.12 2.82 6.85
N LEU A 30 19.91 3.71 6.26
CA LEU A 30 19.46 4.76 5.34
C LEU A 30 19.72 4.43 3.87
N ALA A 31 20.32 3.29 3.58
CA ALA A 31 20.55 2.82 2.23
C ALA A 31 19.20 2.69 1.49
N VAL A 32 19.04 3.43 0.39
CA VAL A 32 17.83 3.36 -0.44
C VAL A 32 17.82 2.00 -1.16
N PRO A 33 16.74 1.21 -1.06
CA PRO A 33 16.67 -0.08 -1.75
C PRO A 33 16.71 0.11 -3.27
N GLU A 34 17.42 -0.79 -3.94
CA GLU A 34 17.47 -0.86 -5.40
C GLU A 34 16.30 -1.67 -5.95
N GLY A 35 15.74 -1.25 -7.09
CA GLY A 35 14.61 -1.91 -7.73
C GLY A 35 14.06 -1.10 -8.89
N THR A 36 12.99 -1.60 -9.50
CA THR A 36 12.26 -0.94 -10.58
C THR A 36 10.86 -0.56 -10.14
N ILE A 37 10.33 0.52 -10.72
CA ILE A 37 8.91 0.86 -10.62
C ILE A 37 8.25 0.26 -11.86
N THR A 38 7.25 -0.58 -11.69
CA THR A 38 6.52 -1.19 -12.81
C THR A 38 5.10 -0.66 -12.87
N GLU A 39 4.48 -0.64 -14.05
CA GLU A 39 3.06 -0.26 -14.15
C GLU A 39 2.18 -1.21 -13.31
N ALA A 40 2.52 -2.49 -13.28
CA ALA A 40 1.85 -3.47 -12.45
C ALA A 40 1.94 -3.12 -10.94
N GLY A 41 3.08 -2.62 -10.48
CA GLY A 41 3.24 -2.11 -9.11
C GLY A 41 2.41 -0.87 -8.83
N VAL A 42 2.35 0.08 -9.78
CA VAL A 42 1.48 1.26 -9.69
C VAL A 42 0.00 0.85 -9.58
N ARG A 43 -0.45 -0.04 -10.46
CA ARG A 43 -1.82 -0.57 -10.45
C ARG A 43 -2.14 -1.31 -9.15
N MET A 44 -1.22 -2.14 -8.67
CA MET A 44 -1.38 -2.85 -7.40
C MET A 44 -1.60 -1.88 -6.24
N ASN A 45 -0.78 -0.82 -6.15
CA ASN A 45 -0.92 0.19 -5.11
C ASN A 45 -2.26 0.93 -5.18
N ILE A 46 -2.75 1.23 -6.38
CA ILE A 46 -4.07 1.84 -6.57
C ILE A 46 -5.17 0.89 -6.12
N ASN A 47 -5.14 -0.34 -6.65
CA ASN A 47 -6.15 -1.36 -6.43
C ASN A 47 -6.27 -1.72 -4.93
N VAL A 48 -5.16 -2.09 -4.29
CA VAL A 48 -5.13 -2.47 -2.87
C VAL A 48 -5.46 -1.27 -1.98
N GLY A 49 -4.95 -0.07 -2.31
CA GLY A 49 -5.25 1.15 -1.57
C GLY A 49 -6.74 1.46 -1.52
N ILE A 50 -7.42 1.46 -2.67
CA ILE A 50 -8.86 1.72 -2.77
C ILE A 50 -9.66 0.62 -2.05
N GLN A 51 -9.35 -0.66 -2.30
CA GLN A 51 -10.05 -1.77 -1.65
C GLN A 51 -9.89 -1.74 -0.12
N TYR A 52 -8.70 -1.39 0.38
CA TYR A 52 -8.46 -1.27 1.81
C TYR A 52 -9.26 -0.10 2.42
N VAL A 53 -9.22 1.09 1.80
CA VAL A 53 -9.99 2.25 2.28
C VAL A 53 -11.49 1.92 2.29
N ALA A 54 -12.00 1.24 1.26
CA ALA A 54 -13.39 0.78 1.21
C ALA A 54 -13.71 -0.18 2.36
N SER A 55 -12.87 -1.18 2.62
CA SER A 55 -13.04 -2.09 3.76
C SER A 55 -13.06 -1.31 5.09
N TRP A 56 -12.12 -0.39 5.25
CA TRP A 56 -11.95 0.40 6.46
C TRP A 56 -13.17 1.33 6.71
N LEU A 57 -13.67 2.01 5.67
CA LEU A 57 -14.88 2.84 5.74
C LEU A 57 -16.16 2.03 6.00
N ASN A 58 -16.14 0.73 5.74
CA ASN A 58 -17.19 -0.22 6.13
C ASN A 58 -16.95 -0.85 7.52
N GLY A 59 -16.04 -0.27 8.32
CA GLY A 59 -15.75 -0.68 9.69
C GLY A 59 -14.87 -1.92 9.81
N ARG A 60 -14.15 -2.29 8.74
CA ARG A 60 -13.27 -3.47 8.70
C ARG A 60 -11.83 -3.07 8.42
N GLY A 61 -11.03 -2.96 9.48
CA GLY A 61 -9.60 -2.62 9.38
C GLY A 61 -8.67 -3.79 9.01
N ALA A 62 -9.18 -5.02 8.97
CA ALA A 62 -8.47 -6.21 8.49
C ALA A 62 -9.20 -6.73 7.23
N ALA A 63 -8.56 -6.59 6.08
CA ALA A 63 -9.19 -6.78 4.78
C ALA A 63 -8.55 -7.95 4.02
N PRO A 64 -9.31 -9.00 3.66
CA PRO A 64 -8.81 -10.04 2.77
C PRO A 64 -8.77 -9.51 1.33
N ILE A 65 -7.59 -9.12 0.83
CA ILE A 65 -7.39 -8.60 -0.52
C ILE A 65 -6.39 -9.51 -1.23
N HIS A 66 -6.75 -10.04 -2.41
CA HIS A 66 -5.92 -10.99 -3.16
C HIS A 66 -5.38 -12.19 -2.34
N ASN A 67 -6.17 -12.68 -1.39
CA ASN A 67 -5.82 -13.74 -0.41
C ASN A 67 -4.74 -13.38 0.61
N LEU A 68 -4.39 -12.10 0.73
CA LEU A 68 -3.56 -11.54 1.80
C LEU A 68 -4.46 -10.83 2.82
N MET A 69 -4.05 -10.85 4.08
CA MET A 69 -4.74 -10.11 5.14
C MET A 69 -4.08 -8.74 5.28
N GLU A 70 -4.67 -7.75 4.64
CA GLU A 70 -4.15 -6.39 4.60
C GLU A 70 -4.64 -5.56 5.79
N ASP A 71 -3.76 -4.68 6.27
CA ASP A 71 -4.05 -3.67 7.28
C ASP A 71 -3.72 -2.26 6.77
N ALA A 72 -3.83 -1.26 7.64
CA ALA A 72 -3.65 0.13 7.25
C ALA A 72 -2.25 0.41 6.70
N ALA A 73 -1.22 -0.30 7.17
CA ALA A 73 0.14 -0.08 6.71
C ALA A 73 0.30 -0.40 5.21
N THR A 74 -0.45 -1.39 4.70
CA THR A 74 -0.47 -1.72 3.26
C THR A 74 -1.01 -0.56 2.43
N ALA A 75 -2.13 0.05 2.85
CA ALA A 75 -2.68 1.21 2.17
C ALA A 75 -1.77 2.45 2.31
N GLU A 76 -1.12 2.62 3.46
CA GLU A 76 -0.17 3.71 3.70
C GLU A 76 1.03 3.64 2.75
N ILE A 77 1.69 2.48 2.65
CA ILE A 77 2.83 2.35 1.72
C ILE A 77 2.39 2.50 0.27
N SER A 78 1.20 1.98 -0.07
CA SER A 78 0.63 2.10 -1.42
C SER A 78 0.44 3.57 -1.84
N ARG A 79 -0.23 4.38 -1.01
CA ARG A 79 -0.40 5.82 -1.31
C ARG A 79 0.91 6.59 -1.26
N ALA A 80 1.83 6.21 -0.37
CA ALA A 80 3.11 6.92 -0.19
C ALA A 80 4.01 6.74 -1.40
N GLN A 81 4.06 5.53 -1.96
CA GLN A 81 4.77 5.26 -3.20
C GLN A 81 4.19 6.06 -4.37
N LEU A 82 2.86 6.09 -4.54
CA LEU A 82 2.21 6.86 -5.60
C LEU A 82 2.46 8.37 -5.46
N TRP A 83 2.28 8.91 -4.25
CA TRP A 83 2.56 10.32 -3.93
C TRP A 83 4.00 10.70 -4.25
N GLN A 84 4.97 9.84 -3.87
CA GLN A 84 6.39 10.08 -4.12
C GLN A 84 6.74 9.96 -5.60
N TRP A 85 6.23 8.95 -6.30
CA TRP A 85 6.56 8.72 -7.71
C TRP A 85 6.01 9.81 -8.62
N ILE A 86 4.83 10.36 -8.33
CA ILE A 86 4.31 11.51 -9.09
C ILE A 86 5.27 12.71 -9.01
N ARG A 87 5.83 12.98 -7.82
CA ARG A 87 6.62 14.19 -7.53
C ARG A 87 8.11 14.06 -7.81
N HIS A 88 8.69 12.89 -7.55
CA HIS A 88 10.14 12.72 -7.58
C HIS A 88 10.65 12.51 -9.01
N PRO A 89 11.76 13.14 -9.44
CA PRO A 89 12.30 12.96 -10.80
C PRO A 89 12.59 11.51 -11.20
N LYS A 90 12.90 10.65 -10.21
CA LYS A 90 13.14 9.20 -10.39
C LYS A 90 11.86 8.33 -10.38
N GLY A 91 10.68 8.92 -10.25
CA GLY A 91 9.41 8.19 -10.39
C GLY A 91 9.15 7.85 -11.86
N LEU A 92 10.02 7.03 -12.44
CA LEU A 92 9.98 6.54 -13.81
C LEU A 92 9.67 5.05 -13.76
N LEU A 93 8.72 4.62 -14.58
CA LEU A 93 8.49 3.21 -14.82
C LEU A 93 9.71 2.57 -15.50
N GLU A 94 9.80 1.24 -15.44
CA GLU A 94 10.87 0.46 -16.07
C GLU A 94 10.98 0.68 -17.59
N ASP A 95 9.89 1.08 -18.24
CA ASP A 95 9.85 1.45 -19.66
C ASP A 95 10.21 2.92 -19.95
N GLY A 96 10.56 3.67 -18.90
CA GLY A 96 10.98 5.07 -18.98
C GLY A 96 9.84 6.10 -18.91
N ARG A 97 8.56 5.69 -18.90
CA ARG A 97 7.45 6.64 -18.71
C ARG A 97 7.51 7.24 -17.31
N LYS A 98 7.21 8.54 -17.22
CA LYS A 98 7.07 9.24 -15.94
C LYS A 98 5.73 8.87 -15.31
N VAL A 99 5.71 8.56 -14.01
CA VAL A 99 4.46 8.50 -13.24
C VAL A 99 3.95 9.93 -13.09
N THR A 100 2.80 10.24 -13.69
CA THR A 100 2.15 11.55 -13.63
C THR A 100 0.75 11.44 -13.04
N VAL A 101 0.14 12.59 -12.73
CA VAL A 101 -1.26 12.66 -12.26
C VAL A 101 -2.21 12.12 -13.33
N GLU A 102 -1.96 12.39 -14.61
CA GLU A 102 -2.77 11.90 -15.72
C GLU A 102 -2.71 10.37 -15.82
N MET A 103 -1.50 9.80 -15.73
CA MET A 103 -1.32 8.35 -15.70
C MET A 103 -2.03 7.73 -14.48
N TYR A 104 -1.88 8.33 -13.30
CA TYR A 104 -2.57 7.85 -12.10
C TYR A 104 -4.09 7.81 -12.29
N HIS A 105 -4.70 8.88 -12.81
CA HIS A 105 -6.15 8.92 -13.05
C HIS A 105 -6.59 7.88 -14.08
N GLU A 106 -5.87 7.73 -15.19
CA GLU A 106 -6.17 6.71 -16.21
C GLU A 106 -6.15 5.30 -15.61
N LEU A 107 -5.07 4.97 -14.89
CA LEU A 107 -4.93 3.66 -14.24
C LEU A 107 -5.98 3.45 -13.15
N LYS A 108 -6.35 4.49 -12.39
CA LYS A 108 -7.38 4.43 -11.36
C LYS A 108 -8.74 4.05 -11.90
N GLU A 109 -9.18 4.66 -12.99
CA GLU A 109 -10.47 4.31 -13.62
C GLU A 109 -10.47 2.85 -14.09
N GLU A 110 -9.37 2.39 -14.67
CA GLU A 110 -9.23 0.99 -15.09
C GLU A 110 -9.23 0.01 -13.90
N GLU A 111 -8.55 0.35 -12.79
CA GLU A 111 -8.55 -0.47 -11.59
C GLU A 111 -9.90 -0.47 -10.87
N LEU A 112 -10.64 0.64 -10.88
CA LEU A 112 -12.02 0.69 -10.37
C LEU A 112 -12.95 -0.23 -11.15
N GLU A 113 -12.85 -0.25 -12.47
CA GLU A 113 -13.63 -1.17 -13.29
C GLU A 113 -13.26 -2.64 -13.01
N LYS A 114 -11.97 -2.95 -12.81
CA LYS A 114 -11.54 -4.29 -12.40
C LYS A 114 -12.11 -4.68 -11.04
N ILE A 115 -12.04 -3.79 -10.05
CA ILE A 115 -12.62 -4.02 -8.72
C ILE A 115 -14.11 -4.29 -8.86
N ARG A 116 -14.85 -3.49 -9.64
CA ARG A 116 -16.28 -3.67 -9.91
C ARG A 116 -16.58 -5.06 -10.47
N LEU A 117 -15.78 -5.54 -11.43
CA LEU A 117 -15.93 -6.88 -12.00
C LEU A 117 -15.58 -7.99 -11.00
N GLU A 118 -14.58 -7.79 -10.15
CA GLU A 118 -14.13 -8.76 -9.15
C GLU A 118 -15.11 -8.95 -7.99
N VAL A 119 -15.64 -7.85 -7.44
CA VAL A 119 -16.54 -7.86 -6.28
C VAL A 119 -18.02 -8.00 -6.69
N GLY A 120 -18.34 -7.65 -7.93
CA GLY A 120 -19.69 -7.63 -8.49
C GLY A 120 -20.46 -6.34 -8.21
N GLU A 121 -21.37 -5.98 -9.11
CA GLU A 121 -22.08 -4.69 -9.14
C GLU A 121 -22.72 -4.30 -7.79
N ALA A 122 -23.47 -5.22 -7.18
CA ALA A 122 -24.20 -4.93 -5.94
C ALA A 122 -23.26 -4.63 -4.76
N VAL A 123 -22.10 -5.30 -4.70
CA VAL A 123 -21.08 -5.05 -3.67
C VAL A 123 -20.35 -3.75 -3.98
N PHE A 124 -20.09 -3.45 -5.25
CA PHE A 124 -19.45 -2.21 -5.65
C PHE A 124 -20.28 -0.98 -5.29
N GLU A 125 -21.57 -0.97 -5.66
CA GLU A 125 -22.50 0.13 -5.39
C GLU A 125 -22.68 0.42 -3.89
N THR A 126 -22.67 -0.61 -3.05
CA THR A 126 -22.87 -0.47 -1.59
C THR A 126 -21.57 -0.41 -0.79
N GLY A 127 -20.44 -0.76 -1.42
CA GLY A 127 -19.14 -0.97 -0.77
C GLY A 127 -18.32 0.30 -0.57
N LYS A 128 -18.84 1.48 -0.88
CA LYS A 128 -18.15 2.78 -0.74
C LYS A 128 -16.88 2.90 -1.61
N PHE A 129 -16.76 2.17 -2.70
CA PHE A 129 -15.55 2.20 -3.54
C PHE A 129 -15.30 3.56 -4.20
N GLU A 130 -16.36 4.23 -4.67
CA GLU A 130 -16.26 5.58 -5.24
C GLU A 130 -15.74 6.59 -4.20
N GLN A 131 -16.37 6.64 -3.02
CA GLN A 131 -15.93 7.46 -1.89
C GLN A 131 -14.48 7.16 -1.49
N SER A 132 -14.09 5.88 -1.56
CA SER A 132 -12.74 5.44 -1.22
C SER A 132 -11.72 5.93 -2.24
N ALA A 133 -12.07 5.90 -3.53
CA ALA A 133 -11.23 6.44 -4.60
C ALA A 133 -11.06 7.96 -4.49
N GLU A 134 -12.12 8.70 -4.15
CA GLU A 134 -12.04 10.15 -3.90
C GLU A 134 -11.10 10.47 -2.73
N MET A 135 -11.25 9.76 -1.60
CA MET A 135 -10.36 9.92 -0.46
C MET A 135 -8.91 9.55 -0.80
N PHE A 136 -8.71 8.52 -1.62
CA PHE A 136 -7.38 8.10 -2.06
C PHE A 136 -6.72 9.13 -2.99
N ASP A 137 -7.51 9.75 -3.88
CA ASP A 137 -7.06 10.87 -4.72
C ASP A 137 -6.57 12.03 -3.86
N GLU A 138 -7.33 12.44 -2.84
CA GLU A 138 -6.94 13.52 -1.93
C GLU A 138 -5.59 13.22 -1.25
N LEU A 139 -5.37 11.99 -0.81
CA LEU A 139 -4.15 11.57 -0.11
C LEU A 139 -2.92 11.51 -1.01
N ILE A 140 -3.09 11.26 -2.31
CA ILE A 140 -1.99 11.12 -3.28
C ILE A 140 -1.69 12.45 -3.97
N LEU A 141 -2.73 13.22 -4.28
CA LEU A 141 -2.62 14.43 -5.10
C LEU A 141 -2.35 15.67 -4.26
N ASN A 142 -2.60 15.66 -2.95
CA ASN A 142 -2.22 16.75 -2.06
C ASN A 142 -0.69 16.97 -2.04
N ASP A 143 -0.26 18.22 -2.24
CA ASP A 143 1.15 18.60 -2.22
C ASP A 143 1.80 18.42 -0.83
N GLU A 144 1.00 18.56 0.23
CA GLU A 144 1.42 18.21 1.57
C GLU A 144 1.09 16.73 1.85
N PHE A 145 2.09 15.99 2.32
CA PHE A 145 1.90 14.60 2.69
C PHE A 145 1.14 14.51 4.01
N VAL A 146 -0.15 14.16 3.93
CA VAL A 146 -0.96 13.84 5.12
C VAL A 146 -0.26 12.72 5.89
N GLU A 147 0.00 12.89 7.18
CA GLU A 147 0.83 11.95 7.95
C GLU A 147 0.25 10.54 7.98
N PHE A 148 -1.07 10.43 8.20
CA PHE A 148 -1.78 9.15 8.26
C PHE A 148 -3.12 9.24 7.52
N LEU A 149 -3.41 8.27 6.65
CA LEU A 149 -4.69 8.14 5.96
C LEU A 149 -5.86 8.00 6.93
N THR A 150 -5.58 7.48 8.13
CA THR A 150 -6.59 7.28 9.18
C THR A 150 -7.10 8.59 9.76
N LEU A 151 -6.40 9.72 9.61
CA LEU A 151 -6.89 11.02 10.08
C LEU A 151 -8.12 11.49 9.30
N PRO A 152 -8.06 11.68 7.95
CA PRO A 152 -9.27 11.95 7.17
C PRO A 152 -10.23 10.76 7.16
N GLY A 153 -9.72 9.52 7.20
CA GLY A 153 -10.57 8.34 7.30
C GLY A 153 -11.48 8.39 8.51
N TYR A 154 -10.95 8.71 9.69
CA TYR A 154 -11.73 8.74 10.93
C TYR A 154 -12.85 9.78 10.91
N GLN A 155 -12.66 10.87 10.17
CA GLN A 155 -13.70 11.87 9.94
C GLN A 155 -14.82 11.35 9.01
N ALA A 156 -14.50 10.40 8.14
CA ALA A 156 -15.44 9.76 7.22
C ALA A 156 -16.17 8.53 7.82
N LEU A 157 -15.78 8.08 9.02
CA LEU A 157 -16.54 7.10 9.79
C LEU A 157 -17.70 7.81 10.50
N ALA A 158 -18.93 7.33 10.27
CA ALA A 158 -20.13 7.76 10.97
C ALA A 158 -20.26 7.09 12.35
#